data_AF-A0A2U3PVR6-F1
#
_entry.id   AF-A0A2U3PVR6-F1
#
_cell.length_a   1.000
_cell.length_b   1.000
_cell.length_c   1.000
_cell.angle_alpha   90.00
_cell.angle_beta   90.00
_cell.angle_gamma   90.00
#
_symmetry.space_group_name_H-M   'P 1'
#
loop_
_entity.id
_entity.type
_entity.pdbx_description
1 polymer ?
#
loop_
_entity_poly.entity_id
_entity_poly.type
_entity_poly.pdbx_seq_one_letter_code
_entity_poly.pdbx_strand_id
1 'polypeptide(L)' 'MRTDQHLESGGAWDRAYLESLIREDFERCHPGETLDDLKRRASFSREDRGLLRDWMAVATARAAAACPAKASPPR' A
#
# COMPACT_ATOMS: atom_id res chain seq x y z
N MET A 1 5.49 -20.72 -14.88
CA MET A 1 4.34 -20.13 -14.17
C MET A 1 4.63 -18.65 -13.96
N ARG A 2 3.65 -17.82 -14.31
CA ARG A 2 3.75 -16.36 -14.46
C ARG A 2 3.94 -15.70 -13.08
N THR A 3 5.17 -15.33 -12.73
CA THR A 3 5.39 -14.24 -11.78
C THR A 3 5.07 -12.96 -12.54
N ASP A 4 3.81 -12.54 -12.43
CA ASP A 4 3.27 -11.37 -13.08
C ASP A 4 4.14 -10.15 -12.73
N GLN A 5 4.73 -9.60 -13.79
CA GLN A 5 5.52 -8.38 -13.77
C GLN A 5 4.58 -7.20 -13.49
N HIS A 6 4.89 -6.38 -12.47
CA HIS A 6 4.88 -4.90 -12.59
C HIS A 6 5.35 -4.23 -11.29
N LEU A 7 6.62 -4.38 -10.89
CA LEU A 7 7.19 -3.52 -9.86
C LEU A 7 8.50 -2.84 -10.25
N GLU A 8 8.82 -2.83 -11.54
CA GLU A 8 10.00 -2.12 -12.02
C GLU A 8 9.57 -0.75 -12.54
N SER A 9 10.01 0.27 -11.79
CA SER A 9 10.30 1.63 -12.25
C SER A 9 9.12 2.62 -12.37
N GLY A 10 8.93 3.41 -11.30
CA GLY A 10 8.10 4.63 -11.39
C GLY A 10 7.77 5.35 -10.07
N GLY A 11 8.03 4.77 -8.90
CA GLY A 11 7.86 5.42 -7.61
C GLY A 11 8.91 4.96 -6.63
N ALA A 12 9.46 5.86 -5.82
CA ALA A 12 10.67 5.65 -5.01
C ALA A 12 10.60 4.56 -3.93
N TRP A 13 9.50 3.80 -3.82
CA TRP A 13 9.23 2.88 -2.72
C TRP A 13 8.86 1.48 -3.23
N ASP A 14 9.50 0.47 -2.65
CA ASP A 14 9.15 -0.93 -2.88
C ASP A 14 7.72 -1.23 -2.38
N ARG A 15 7.01 -2.12 -3.09
CA ARG A 15 5.61 -2.44 -2.77
C ARG A 15 5.50 -3.20 -1.46
N ALA A 16 6.43 -4.11 -1.15
CA ALA A 16 6.43 -4.81 0.13
C ALA A 16 6.68 -3.82 1.28
N TYR A 17 7.49 -2.78 1.05
CA TYR A 17 7.65 -1.68 2.00
C TYR A 17 6.36 -0.90 2.19
N LEU A 18 5.70 -0.47 1.11
CA LEU A 18 4.41 0.22 1.17
C LEU A 18 3.34 -0.63 1.88
N GLU A 19 3.21 -1.91 1.54
CA GLU A 19 2.30 -2.86 2.18
C GLU A 19 2.59 -2.99 3.68
N SER A 20 3.85 -2.94 4.10
CA SER A 20 4.22 -2.98 5.52
C SER A 20 3.79 -1.71 6.28
N LEU A 21 3.76 -0.54 5.63
CA LEU A 21 3.32 0.72 6.24
C LEU A 21 1.82 0.79 6.54
N ILE A 22 1.02 0.00 5.82
CA ILE A 22 -0.45 -0.02 5.94
C ILE A 22 -0.98 -1.30 6.56
N ARG A 23 -0.14 -2.35 6.68
CA ARG A 23 -0.54 -3.63 7.27
C ARG A 23 -1.09 -3.44 8.68
N GLU A 24 -0.35 -2.75 9.54
CA GLU A 24 -0.75 -2.54 10.93
C GLU A 24 -2.06 -1.73 11.04
N ASP A 25 -2.22 -0.70 10.21
CA ASP A 25 -3.45 0.11 10.19
C ASP A 25 -4.65 -0.65 9.63
N PHE A 26 -4.43 -1.45 8.59
CA PHE A 26 -5.48 -2.31 8.04
C PHE A 26 -5.97 -3.30 9.09
N GLU A 27 -5.06 -4.00 9.77
CA GLU A 27 -5.39 -4.97 10.82
C GLU A 27 -6.06 -4.31 12.03
N ARG A 28 -5.71 -3.06 12.36
CA ARG A 28 -6.39 -2.27 13.39
C ARG A 28 -7.83 -1.91 13.02
N CYS A 29 -8.07 -1.53 11.77
CA CYS A 29 -9.40 -1.21 11.28
C CYS A 29 -10.25 -2.46 11.02
N HIS A 30 -9.61 -3.58 10.69
CA HIS A 30 -10.23 -4.85 10.35
C HIS A 30 -9.70 -5.98 11.25
N PRO A 31 -10.12 -6.05 12.51
CA PRO A 31 -9.69 -7.11 13.41
C PRO A 31 -10.10 -8.48 12.88
N GLY A 32 -9.12 -9.30 12.50
CA GLY A 32 -9.32 -10.63 11.93
C GLY A 32 -9.24 -10.72 10.41
N GLU A 33 -9.06 -9.59 9.71
CA GLU A 33 -8.74 -9.60 8.28
C GLU A 33 -7.30 -9.14 8.07
N THR A 34 -6.56 -9.86 7.23
CA THR A 34 -5.21 -9.45 6.87
C THR A 34 -5.19 -8.71 5.54
N LEU A 35 -4.14 -7.90 5.32
CA LEU A 35 -3.90 -7.28 4.03
C LEU A 35 -3.76 -8.32 2.90
N ASP A 36 -3.28 -9.54 3.22
CA ASP A 36 -3.21 -10.65 2.25
C ASP A 36 -4.61 -11.13 1.84
N ASP A 37 -5.55 -11.21 2.77
CA ASP A 37 -6.95 -11.54 2.49
C ASP A 37 -7.61 -10.47 1.61
N LEU A 38 -7.33 -9.19 1.86
CA LEU A 38 -7.75 -8.11 0.96
C LEU A 38 -7.19 -8.28 -0.45
N LYS A 39 -5.89 -8.61 -0.60
CA LYS A 39 -5.26 -8.84 -1.91
C LYS A 39 -5.88 -10.02 -2.65
N ARG A 40 -6.17 -11.11 -1.94
CA ARG A 40 -6.89 -12.27 -2.51
C ARG A 40 -8.26 -11.84 -3.04
N ARG A 41 -9.04 -11.10 -2.25
CA ARG A 41 -10.38 -10.64 -2.65
C ARG A 41 -10.38 -9.59 -3.76
N ALA A 42 -9.40 -8.68 -3.79
CA ALA A 42 -9.22 -7.68 -4.85
C ALA A 42 -9.03 -8.27 -6.25
N SER A 43 -8.65 -9.56 -6.33
CA SER A 43 -8.56 -10.30 -7.58
C SER A 43 -9.95 -10.62 -8.16
N PHE A 44 -10.95 -10.83 -7.30
CA PHE A 44 -12.30 -11.26 -7.68
C PHE A 44 -13.34 -10.14 -7.62
N SER A 45 -13.14 -9.16 -6.73
CA SER A 45 -14.09 -8.08 -6.46
C SER A 45 -13.53 -6.73 -6.88
N ARG A 46 -14.34 -5.96 -7.61
CA ARG A 46 -13.98 -4.58 -8.00
C ARG A 46 -13.99 -3.64 -6.80
N GLU A 47 -14.83 -3.92 -5.81
CA GLU A 47 -14.93 -3.15 -4.57
C GLU A 47 -13.65 -3.31 -3.75
N ASP A 48 -13.22 -4.54 -3.50
CA ASP A 48 -11.95 -4.83 -2.81
C ASP A 48 -10.73 -4.30 -3.58
N ARG A 49 -10.80 -4.26 -4.92
CA ARG A 49 -9.75 -3.65 -5.74
C ARG A 49 -9.66 -2.13 -5.55
N GLY A 50 -10.80 -1.46 -5.38
CA GLY A 50 -10.84 -0.05 -4.99
C GLY A 50 -10.21 0.14 -3.62
N LEU A 51 -10.66 -0.64 -2.64
CA LEU A 51 -10.15 -0.60 -1.28
C LEU A 51 -8.62 -0.80 -1.21
N LEU A 52 -8.08 -1.81 -1.92
CA LEU A 52 -6.64 -2.03 -2.00
C LEU A 52 -5.90 -0.82 -2.60
N ARG A 53 -6.47 -0.17 -3.62
CA ARG A 53 -5.88 1.02 -4.24
C ARG A 53 -5.83 2.20 -3.26
N ASP A 54 -6.91 2.43 -2.52
CA ASP A 54 -6.98 3.49 -1.50
C ASP A 54 -5.93 3.27 -0.41
N TRP A 55 -5.79 2.03 0.07
CA TRP A 55 -4.75 1.68 1.03
C TRP A 55 -3.33 1.89 0.48
N MET A 56 -3.04 1.52 -0.77
CA MET A 56 -1.75 1.79 -1.40
C MET A 56 -1.45 3.30 -1.54
N ALA A 57 -2.47 4.14 -1.72
CA ALA A 57 -2.31 5.59 -1.73
C ALA A 57 -1.91 6.12 -0.35
N VAL A 58 -2.52 5.62 0.73
CA VAL A 58 -2.13 5.92 2.12
C VAL A 58 -0.69 5.51 2.38
N ALA A 59 -0.28 4.31 1.95
CA ALA A 59 1.09 3.83 2.07
C ALA A 59 2.09 4.80 1.41
N THR A 60 1.77 5.25 0.19
CA THR A 60 2.62 6.18 -0.56
C THR A 60 2.74 7.53 0.14
N ALA A 61 1.63 8.06 0.67
CA ALA A 61 1.64 9.30 1.44
C ALA A 61 2.47 9.18 2.72
N ARG A 62 2.40 8.03 3.41
CA ARG A 62 3.22 7.75 4.59
C ARG A 62 4.69 7.60 4.27
N ALA A 63 5.04 6.89 3.19
CA ALA A 63 6.42 6.77 2.75
C ALA A 63 7.01 8.16 2.39
N ALA A 64 6.22 9.01 1.73
CA ALA A 64 6.62 10.39 1.44
C ALA A 64 6.80 11.24 2.72
N ALA A 65 5.94 11.06 3.74
CA ALA A 65 6.05 11.77 5.02
C ALA A 65 7.23 11.27 5.88
N ALA A 66 7.51 9.96 5.83
CA ALA A 66 8.62 9.33 6.56
C ALA A 66 10.00 9.68 5.97
N CYS A 67 10.04 10.18 4.73
CA CYS A 67 11.26 10.61 4.07
C CYS A 67 11.31 12.15 3.97
N PRO A 68 11.72 12.85 5.04
CA PRO A 68 11.74 14.31 5.10
C PRO A 68 12.81 14.94 4.19
N ALA A 69 13.66 14.16 3.51
CA ALA A 69 14.69 14.68 2.59
C ALA A 69 14.13 15.50 1.40
N LYS A 70 12.80 15.58 1.22
CA LYS A 70 12.14 16.45 0.25
C LYS A 70 11.01 17.33 0.82
N ALA A 71 10.83 17.35 2.14
CA ALA A 71 9.88 18.23 2.80
C ALA A 71 10.65 19.36 3.48
N SER A 72 10.99 20.40 2.71
CA SER A 72 11.34 21.68 3.31
C SER A 72 10.14 22.18 4.13
N PRO A 73 10.32 22.62 5.39
CA PRO A 73 9.23 23.16 6.18
C PRO A 73 8.77 24.51 5.59
N PRO A 74 7.47 24.83 5.60
CA PRO A 74 7.00 26.16 5.24
C PRO A 74 7.49 27.17 6.30
N ARG A 75 8.10 28.27 5.84
CA ARG A 75 8.45 29.45 6.63
C ARG A 75 7.36 30.50 6.49
#